data_AF-A0A8D5U6R6-F1
#
_entry.id   AF-A0A8D5U6R6-F1
#
_cell.length_a   1.000
_cell.length_b   1.000
_cell.length_c   1.000
_cell.angle_alpha   90.00
_cell.angle_beta   90.00
_cell.angle_gamma   90.00
#
_symmetry.space_group_name_H-M   'P 1'
#
loop_
_entity.id
_entity.type
_entity.pdbx_description
1 polymer ?
#
loop_
_entity_poly.entity_id
_entity_poly.type
_entity_poly.pdbx_seq_one_letter_code
_entity_poly.pdbx_strand_id
1 'polypeptide(L)' 'MAKRTCPGCGNVVEIKITKDGNMITKSCPRCGYIFIKYQVKSVNQA' A
#
# COMPACT_ATOMS: atom_id res chain seq x y z
N MET A 1 -4.32 -12.11 -2.10
CA MET A 1 -3.62 -10.83 -2.35
C MET A 1 -4.32 -10.13 -3.51
N ALA A 2 -4.61 -8.83 -3.40
CA ALA A 2 -5.33 -8.10 -4.44
C ALA A 2 -4.34 -7.61 -5.52
N LYS A 3 -4.48 -8.14 -6.74
CA LYS A 3 -3.76 -7.65 -7.93
C LYS A 3 -4.48 -6.39 -8.41
N ARG A 4 -3.73 -5.30 -8.67
CA ARG A 4 -4.31 -4.03 -9.12
C ARG A 4 -3.49 -3.48 -10.28
N THR A 5 -4.18 -2.94 -11.28
CA THR A 5 -3.54 -2.17 -12.34
C THR A 5 -2.98 -0.88 -11.74
N CYS A 6 -1.67 -0.69 -11.87
CA CYS A 6 -1.03 0.54 -11.42
C CYS A 6 -1.35 1.67 -12.40
N PRO A 7 -1.91 2.81 -11.94
CA PRO A 7 -2.15 3.96 -12.82
C PRO A 7 -0.85 4.65 -13.26
N GLY A 8 0.25 4.48 -12.52
CA GLY A 8 1.53 5.08 -12.87
C GLY A 8 2.28 4.35 -13.99
N CYS A 9 2.24 3.02 -14.04
CA CYS A 9 2.97 2.24 -15.06
C CYS A 9 2.06 1.40 -15.97
N GLY A 10 0.74 1.42 -15.78
CA GLY A 10 -0.23 0.64 -16.56
C GLY A 10 -0.18 -0.88 -16.36
N ASN A 11 0.76 -1.38 -15.57
CA ASN A 11 0.95 -2.82 -15.37
C ASN A 11 0.05 -3.34 -14.25
N VAL A 12 -0.42 -4.58 -14.40
CA VAL A 12 -1.03 -5.32 -13.29
C VAL A 12 0.09 -5.71 -12.32
N VAL A 13 0.00 -5.20 -11.10
CA VAL A 13 1.02 -5.43 -10.07
C VAL A 13 0.38 -5.97 -8.79
N GLU A 14 1.16 -6.73 -8.05
CA GLU A 14 0.83 -7.07 -6.67
C GLU A 14 1.21 -5.91 -5.76
N ILE A 15 0.25 -5.42 -4.99
CA ILE A 15 0.44 -4.25 -4.14
C ILE A 15 1.47 -4.59 -3.06
N LYS A 16 2.58 -3.83 -3.03
CA LYS A 16 3.59 -3.91 -1.97
C LYS A 16 3.09 -3.14 -0.75
N ILE A 17 2.83 -3.85 0.33
CA ILE A 17 2.43 -3.26 1.61
C ILE A 17 3.67 -3.14 2.48
N THR A 18 4.03 -1.92 2.82
CA THR A 18 5.13 -1.61 3.74
C THR A 18 4.52 -1.11 5.04
N LYS A 19 4.93 -1.68 6.17
CA LYS A 19 4.51 -1.25 7.50
C LYS A 19 5.72 -0.65 8.20
N ASP A 20 5.65 0.63 8.54
CA ASP A 20 6.70 1.37 9.23
C ASP A 20 6.10 1.89 10.54
N GLY A 21 6.33 1.15 11.64
CA GLY A 21 5.66 1.37 12.92
C GLY A 21 4.14 1.43 12.78
N ASN A 22 3.57 2.62 13.00
CA ASN A 22 2.12 2.87 12.93
C ASN A 22 1.66 3.29 11.53
N MET A 23 2.48 3.14 10.50
CA MET A 23 2.21 3.67 9.17
C MET A 23 2.20 2.57 8.13
N ILE A 24 1.08 2.45 7.43
CA ILE A 24 0.89 1.48 6.36
C ILE A 24 0.93 2.21 5.03
N THR A 25 1.85 1.78 4.17
CA THR A 25 1.97 2.29 2.80
C THR A 25 1.76 1.14 1.82
N LYS A 26 0.73 1.25 1.00
CA LYS A 26 0.47 0.34 -0.12
C LYS A 26 0.97 1.01 -1.40
N SER A 27 1.96 0.41 -2.05
CA SER A 27 2.64 0.99 -3.21
C SER A 27 2.83 -0.01 -4.35
N CYS A 28 3.05 0.50 -5.55
CA CYS A 28 3.44 -0.27 -6.71
C CYS A 28 4.92 -0.66 -6.58
N PRO A 29 5.25 -1.97 -6.60
CA PRO A 29 6.65 -2.42 -6.51
C PRO A 29 7.47 -2.09 -7.77
N ARG A 30 6.83 -1.75 -8.89
CA ARG A 30 7.50 -1.51 -10.18
C ARG A 30 7.93 -0.05 -10.36
N CYS A 31 7.05 0.90 -10.06
CA CYS A 31 7.31 2.33 -10.27
C CYS A 31 7.25 3.17 -8.99
N GLY A 32 6.92 2.58 -7.84
CA GLY A 32 6.83 3.30 -6.56
C GLY A 32 5.52 4.06 -6.34
N TYR A 33 4.55 4.01 -7.27
CA TYR A 33 3.26 4.71 -7.12
C TYR A 33 2.56 4.31 -5.81
N ILE A 34 2.24 5.29 -4.97
CA ILE A 34 1.57 5.05 -3.68
C ILE A 34 0.07 4.98 -3.92
N PHE A 35 -0.50 3.80 -3.77
CA PHE A 35 -1.95 3.59 -3.90
C PHE A 35 -2.72 4.13 -2.70
N ILE A 36 -2.22 3.86 -1.49
CA ILE A 36 -2.81 4.38 -0.26
C ILE A 36 -1.72 4.42 0.82
N LYS A 37 -1.77 5.46 1.64
CA LYS A 37 -0.86 5.67 2.75
C LYS A 37 -1.69 6.15 3.92
N TYR A 38 -1.69 5.39 5.00
CA TYR A 38 -2.49 5.70 6.18
C TYR A 38 -1.75 5.31 7.43
N GLN A 39 -1.96 6.10 8.48
CA GLN A 39 -1.50 5.74 9.82
C GLN A 39 -2.59 4.90 10.48
N VAL A 40 -2.21 3.75 11.00
CA VAL A 40 -3.04 2.98 11.91
C VAL A 40 -2.87 3.59 13.29
N LYS A 41 -3.86 4.37 13.72
CA LYS A 41 -4.03 4.61 15.15
C LYS A 41 -4.41 3.25 15.75
N SER A 42 -3.62 2.74 16.69
CA SER A 42 -3.95 1.52 17.42
C SER A 42 -5.34 1.71 18.02
N VAL A 43 -6.36 1.13 17.39
CA VAL A 43 -7.66 0.98 18.03
C VAL A 43 -7.44 -0.14 19.04
N ASN A 44 -7.09 0.26 20.26
CA ASN A 44 -7.40 -0.57 21.43
C ASN A 44 -8.91 -0.85 21.34
N GLN A 45 -9.26 -2.04 20.86
CA GLN A 45 -10.56 -2.63 21.14
C GLN A 45 -10.52 -2.99 22.62
N ALA A 46 -11.05 -2.08 23.44
CA ALA A 46 -11.37 -2.29 24.85
C ALA A 46 -12.63 -3.16 24.96
#